data_AF-A0A659U819-F1
#
_entry.id   AF-A0A659U819-F1
#
_cell.length_a   1.000
_cell.length_b   1.000
_cell.length_c   1.000
_cell.angle_alpha   90.00
_cell.angle_beta   90.00
_cell.angle_gamma   90.00
#
_symmetry.space_group_name_H-M   'P 1'
#
loop_
_entity.id
_entity.type
_entity.pdbx_description
1 polymer ?
#
loop_
_entity_poly.entity_id
_entity_poly.type
_entity_poly.pdbx_seq_one_letter_code
_entity_poly.pdbx_strand_id
1 'polypeptide(L)'
;VLIQPFGKGMLLTELRSDSEVISEQSVFKEIKKVEYDSDLTEIASLLIEKKVTRFDPSKFEDTYEDALIAMIEAKRKGEAPPKSAPRPKENVVNLAE
;
A
#
# COMPACT_ATOMS: atom_id res chain seq x y z
N VAL A 1 -8.64 7.07 22.76
CA VAL A 1 -7.63 8.00 22.18
C VAL A 1 -6.32 7.86 22.94
N LEU A 2 -5.18 7.96 22.24
CA LEU A 2 -3.83 7.98 22.78
C LEU A 2 -3.25 9.38 22.61
N ILE A 3 -2.62 9.93 23.65
CA ILE A 3 -1.97 11.24 23.60
C ILE A 3 -0.50 11.05 23.95
N GLN A 4 0.40 11.59 23.14
CA GLN A 4 1.85 11.53 23.36
C GLN A 4 2.54 12.86 23.04
N PRO A 5 3.65 13.21 23.71
CA PRO A 5 4.46 14.36 23.32
C PRO A 5 4.98 14.20 21.88
N PHE A 6 4.90 15.25 21.07
CA PHE A 6 5.41 15.27 19.70
C PHE A 6 6.06 16.61 19.38
N GLY A 7 7.40 16.64 19.40
CA GLY A 7 8.17 17.87 19.25
C GLY A 7 7.82 18.90 20.33
N LYS A 8 7.35 20.07 19.90
CA LYS A 8 6.90 21.16 20.80
C LYS A 8 5.40 21.07 21.17
N GLY A 9 4.70 20.02 20.74
CA GLY A 9 3.25 19.86 20.92
C GLY A 9 2.87 18.47 21.43
N MET A 10 1.58 18.14 21.28
CA MET A 10 1.02 16.83 21.59
C MET A 10 0.41 16.23 20.32
N LEU A 11 0.63 14.93 20.11
CA LEU A 11 -0.03 14.14 19.08
C LEU A 11 -1.18 13.36 19.73
N LEU A 12 -2.38 13.52 19.18
CA LEU A 12 -3.55 12.74 19.54
C LEU A 12 -3.82 11.73 18.44
N THR A 13 -3.74 10.45 18.78
CA THR A 13 -4.07 9.34 17.88
C THR A 13 -5.39 8.74 18.32
N GLU A 14 -6.38 8.74 17.43
CA GLU A 14 -7.61 8.01 17.69
C GLU A 14 -7.33 6.51 17.68
N LEU A 15 -7.83 5.81 18.69
CA LEU A 15 -7.67 4.37 18.80
C LEU A 15 -8.89 3.71 18.18
N ARG A 16 -8.67 2.60 17.47
CA ARG A 16 -9.75 1.75 16.95
C ARG A 16 -10.64 1.29 18.11
N SER A 17 -11.95 1.32 17.90
CA SER A 17 -12.92 0.77 18.86
C SER A 17 -12.90 -0.76 18.83
N ASP A 18 -13.44 -1.42 19.85
CA ASP A 18 -13.46 -2.88 19.95
C ASP A 18 -14.13 -3.54 18.73
N SER A 19 -15.19 -2.94 18.20
CA SER A 19 -15.89 -3.42 16.98
C SER A 19 -15.06 -3.34 15.71
N GLU A 20 -14.01 -2.51 15.67
CA GLU A 20 -13.11 -2.35 14.51
C GLU A 20 -11.88 -3.26 14.60
N VAL A 21 -11.65 -3.88 15.77
CA VAL A 21 -10.53 -4.79 15.99
C VAL A 21 -10.94 -6.19 15.57
N ILE A 22 -10.33 -6.66 14.49
CA ILE A 22 -10.53 -8.02 13.98
C ILE A 22 -9.52 -8.95 14.67
N SER A 23 -9.99 -10.12 15.11
CA SER A 23 -9.11 -11.10 15.76
C SER A 23 -8.06 -11.64 14.78
N GLU A 24 -6.84 -11.85 15.26
CA GLU A 24 -5.77 -12.52 14.52
C GLU A 24 -6.28 -13.84 13.93
N GLN A 25 -6.94 -14.66 14.76
CA GLN A 25 -7.48 -15.95 14.36
C GLN A 25 -8.42 -15.84 13.16
N SER A 26 -9.31 -14.85 13.11
CA SER A 26 -10.20 -14.66 11.96
C SER A 26 -9.46 -14.26 10.68
N VAL A 27 -8.36 -13.51 10.77
CA VAL A 27 -7.57 -13.08 9.61
C VAL A 27 -6.70 -14.21 9.08
N PHE A 28 -6.05 -14.96 9.97
CA PHE A 28 -5.02 -15.93 9.60
C PHE A 28 -5.54 -17.36 9.48
N LYS A 29 -6.82 -17.63 9.79
CA LYS A 29 -7.42 -18.99 9.74
C LYS A 29 -7.22 -19.71 8.40
N GLU A 30 -7.26 -18.96 7.30
CA GLU A 30 -7.16 -19.52 5.94
C GLU A 30 -5.72 -19.69 5.45
N ILE A 31 -4.75 -19.10 6.16
CA ILE A 31 -3.34 -19.22 5.80
C ILE A 31 -2.85 -20.59 6.26
N LYS A 32 -2.56 -21.46 5.29
CA LYS A 32 -1.98 -22.78 5.56
C LYS A 32 -0.56 -22.61 6.06
N LYS A 33 -0.19 -23.42 7.05
CA LYS A 33 1.21 -23.61 7.42
C LYS A 33 1.89 -24.42 6.30
N VAL A 34 2.70 -23.74 5.50
CA VAL A 34 3.48 -24.33 4.40
C VAL A 34 4.94 -24.34 4.80
N GLU A 35 5.63 -25.45 4.56
CA GLU A 35 7.10 -25.49 4.63
C GLU A 35 7.67 -24.85 3.36
N TYR A 36 8.49 -23.83 3.54
CA TYR A 36 9.14 -23.13 2.43
C TYR A 36 10.52 -23.74 2.20
N ASP A 37 10.91 -23.84 0.94
CA ASP A 37 12.26 -24.24 0.55
C ASP A 37 13.28 -23.21 1.08
N SER A 38 14.33 -23.70 1.75
CA SER A 38 15.39 -22.86 2.32
C SER A 38 16.12 -22.06 1.25
N ASP A 39 16.35 -22.64 0.09
CA ASP A 39 17.12 -22.05 -0.99
C ASP A 39 16.31 -20.94 -1.66
N LEU A 40 15.00 -21.15 -1.84
CA LEU A 40 14.08 -20.10 -2.32
C LEU A 40 13.95 -18.95 -1.31
N THR A 41 13.98 -19.25 -0.01
CA THR A 41 13.95 -18.22 1.05
C THR A 41 15.22 -17.37 1.04
N GLU A 42 16.38 -17.98 0.78
CA GLU A 42 17.64 -17.27 0.63
C GLU A 42 17.65 -16.37 -0.61
N ILE A 43 17.17 -16.88 -1.75
CA ILE A 43 17.03 -16.08 -2.99
C ILE A 43 16.11 -14.88 -2.76
N ALA A 44 14.96 -15.08 -2.11
CA ALA A 44 14.03 -14.00 -1.79
C ALA A 44 14.69 -12.93 -0.89
N SER A 45 15.46 -13.35 0.10
CA SER A 45 16.21 -12.46 0.99
C SER A 45 17.23 -11.62 0.22
N LEU A 46 18.01 -12.26 -0.66
CA LEU A 46 18.99 -11.59 -1.52
C LEU A 46 18.34 -10.59 -2.49
N LEU A 47 17.14 -10.91 -3.01
CA LEU A 47 16.38 -9.99 -3.85
C LEU A 47 15.93 -8.76 -3.07
N ILE A 48 15.42 -8.93 -1.84
CA ILE A 48 15.03 -7.82 -0.96
C ILE A 48 16.24 -6.93 -0.73
N GLU A 49 17.37 -7.50 -0.29
CA GLU A 49 18.62 -6.76 -0.04
C GLU A 49 19.09 -5.98 -1.26
N LYS A 50 19.09 -6.61 -2.44
CA LYS A 50 19.51 -5.98 -3.70
C LYS A 50 18.55 -4.88 -4.16
N LYS A 51 17.27 -4.96 -3.78
CA LYS A 51 16.21 -4.02 -4.19
C LYS A 51 15.90 -2.98 -3.12
N VAL A 52 16.59 -3.00 -1.97
CA VAL A 52 16.48 -1.93 -0.98
C VAL A 52 16.79 -0.59 -1.65
N THR A 53 15.88 0.36 -1.46
CA THR A 53 16.02 1.71 -1.97
C THR A 53 15.53 2.71 -0.94
N ARG A 54 15.85 3.98 -1.12
CA ARG A 54 15.30 5.06 -0.29
C ARG A 54 13.96 5.49 -0.86
N PHE A 55 12.92 5.37 -0.05
CA PHE A 55 11.63 5.97 -0.35
C PHE A 55 11.69 7.45 0.01
N ASP A 56 11.42 8.32 -0.96
CA ASP A 56 11.31 9.76 -0.79
C ASP A 56 9.82 10.15 -0.88
N PRO A 57 9.14 10.37 0.26
CA PRO A 57 7.71 10.68 0.28
C PRO A 57 7.35 11.96 -0.47
N SER A 58 8.30 12.88 -0.65
CA SER A 58 8.06 14.14 -1.35
C SER A 58 7.87 13.97 -2.86
N LYS A 59 8.29 12.83 -3.40
CA LYS A 59 8.11 12.44 -4.81
C LYS A 59 6.88 11.56 -5.03
N PHE A 60 6.12 11.28 -3.98
CA PHE A 60 4.88 10.53 -4.10
C PHE A 60 3.81 11.42 -4.75
N GLU A 61 3.20 10.94 -5.83
CA GLU A 61 2.09 11.60 -6.52
C GLU A 61 0.79 10.84 -6.25
N ASP A 62 -0.23 11.52 -5.75
CA ASP A 62 -1.57 10.94 -5.59
C ASP A 62 -2.31 10.98 -6.93
N THR A 63 -1.96 10.01 -7.78
CA THR A 63 -2.60 9.85 -9.09
C THR A 63 -4.12 9.67 -9.02
N TYR A 64 -4.66 9.24 -7.87
CA TYR A 64 -6.10 9.10 -7.70
C TYR A 64 -6.76 10.46 -7.47
N GLU A 65 -6.21 11.27 -6.55
CA GLU A 65 -6.70 12.63 -6.30
C GLU A 65 -6.61 13.49 -7.57
N ASP A 66 -5.49 13.43 -8.29
CA ASP A 66 -5.30 14.16 -9.54
C ASP A 66 -6.34 13.77 -10.60
N ALA A 67 -6.58 12.47 -10.76
CA ALA A 67 -7.60 11.96 -11.69
C ALA A 67 -9.02 12.39 -11.28
N LEU A 68 -9.30 12.43 -9.98
CA LEU A 68 -10.58 12.87 -9.44
C LEU A 68 -10.82 14.37 -9.72
N ILE A 69 -9.81 15.21 -9.49
CA ILE A 69 -9.86 16.65 -9.80
C ILE A 69 -10.11 16.85 -11.29
N ALA A 70 -9.35 16.18 -12.16
CA ALA A 70 -9.52 16.26 -13.61
C ALA A 70 -10.93 15.83 -14.06
N MET A 71 -11.50 14.81 -13.43
CA MET A 71 -12.88 14.36 -13.69
C MET A 71 -13.92 15.42 -13.28
N ILE A 72 -13.73 16.05 -12.11
CA ILE A 72 -14.60 17.13 -11.64
C ILE A 72 -14.55 18.32 -12.61
N GLU A 73 -13.37 18.71 -13.08
CA GLU A 73 -13.21 19.79 -14.03
C GLU A 73 -13.86 19.50 -15.39
N ALA A 74 -13.65 18.31 -15.95
CA ALA A 74 -14.29 17.88 -17.19
C ALA A 74 -15.82 17.95 -17.08
N LYS A 75 -16.36 17.45 -15.95
CA LYS A 75 -17.80 17.51 -15.67
C LYS A 75 -18.32 18.94 -15.55
N ARG A 76 -17.56 19.87 -14.95
CA ARG A 76 -17.92 21.30 -14.87
C ARG A 76 -17.91 21.98 -16.24
N LYS A 77 -17.03 21.56 -17.15
CA LYS A 77 -16.91 22.08 -18.52
C LYS A 77 -17.91 21.42 -19.50
N GLY A 78 -18.64 20.39 -19.07
CA GLY A 78 -19.54 19.61 -19.93
C GLY A 78 -18.80 18.68 -20.90
N GLU A 79 -17.52 18.41 -20.64
CA GLU A 79 -16.67 17.54 -21.44
C GLU A 79 -16.77 16.08 -20.94
N ALA A 80 -16.37 15.15 -21.80
CA ALA A 80 -16.27 13.74 -21.40
C ALA A 80 -15.16 13.57 -20.34
N PRO A 81 -15.34 12.68 -19.36
CA PRO A 81 -14.34 12.44 -18.33
C PRO A 81 -13.02 11.90 -18.92
N PRO A 82 -11.87 12.20 -18.30
CA PRO A 82 -10.57 11.73 -18.76
C PRO A 82 -10.55 10.19 -18.80
N LYS A 83 -9.94 9.63 -19.86
CA LYS A 83 -9.80 8.18 -20.00
C LYS A 83 -8.81 7.65 -18.97
N SER A 84 -9.15 6.50 -18.38
CA SER A 84 -8.22 5.75 -17.52
C SER A 84 -6.88 5.54 -18.24
N ALA A 85 -5.78 5.73 -17.52
CA ALA A 85 -4.48 5.30 -17.99
C ALA A 85 -4.52 3.78 -18.30
N PRO A 86 -3.86 3.31 -19.36
CA PRO A 86 -3.71 1.88 -19.62
C PRO A 86 -2.97 1.25 -18.45
N ARG A 87 -3.37 0.02 -18.06
CA ARG A 87 -2.68 -0.70 -16.99
C ARG A 87 -1.20 -0.85 -17.36
N PRO A 88 -0.26 -0.50 -16.47
CA PRO A 88 1.15 -0.74 -16.73
C PRO A 88 1.38 -2.23 -16.98
N LYS A 89 2.31 -2.56 -17.87
CA LYS A 89 2.71 -3.95 -18.12
C LYS A 89 3.39 -4.48 -16.87
N GLU A 90 2.79 -5.48 -16.23
CA GLU A 90 3.36 -6.14 -15.06
C GLU A 90 4.50 -7.07 -15.50
N ASN A 91 5.72 -6.83 -15.00
CA ASN A 91 6.87 -7.73 -15.16
C ASN A 91 6.95 -8.68 -13.94
N VAL A 92 5.91 -9.48 -13.73
CA VAL A 92 5.91 -10.51 -12.67
C VAL A 92 6.57 -11.76 -13.22
N VAL A 93 7.75 -12.09 -12.69
CA VAL A 93 8.46 -13.36 -12.97
C VAL A 93 8.26 -14.27 -11.78
N ASN A 94 7.70 -15.46 -12.00
CA ASN A 94 7.59 -16.49 -10.97
C ASN A 94 8.99 -17.08 -10.73
N LEU A 95 9.45 -17.08 -9.49
CA LEU A 95 10.76 -17.60 -9.11
C LEU A 95 10.73 -19.11 -8.77
N ALA A 96 9.55 -19.73 -8.78
CA ALA A 96 9.33 -21.13 -8.44
C ALA A 96 9.07 -22.03 -9.65
N GLU A 97 9.19 -21.51 -10.88
CA GLU A 97 9.17 -22.27 -12.14
C GLU A 97 10.54 -22.23 -12.83
#